data_AF-A0A257SL65-F1
#
_entry.id   AF-A0A257SL65-F1
#
_cell.length_a   1.000
_cell.length_b   1.000
_cell.length_c   1.000
_cell.angle_alpha   90.00
_cell.angle_beta   90.00
_cell.angle_gamma   90.00
#
_symmetry.space_group_name_H-M   'P 1'
#
loop_
_entity.id
_entity.type
_entity.pdbx_description
1 polymer ?
#
loop_
_entity_poly.entity_id
_entity_poly.type
_entity_poly.pdbx_seq_one_letter_code
_entity_poly.pdbx_strand_id
1 'polypeptide(L)'
;VNPVDTNAFGAPYPLGGNKRTVIFFTKAVNQLTTDPSQGVVLGFYYERDLLPPNPPTGSPCPGSNYANMFYVLVPDPNGTINGGNTISKNKTLVTQYAISTIGHEYQHLINASRRMYILNVPASMVNEETWLNEGLSHIAEDLIFYRAAGLGPRRNIGVAQLADPKVNRAFDEFERGDASRFLTYLSGPETHAPVGVEGDDNLYLRGAVENFLRYLCDRLQTTDGNFWYRLVNDSTIGLPNLQHVIGSDPEPFFRDWATSVYTDDYVPGVSPQYTQLSWNWRQVLAAKYTSGYNLLTHPLSSSVPVTVALTARGVSYFPFAVPVGQEALITVGAPAGAALPSTVRLTLVRTK
;
A
#
# COMPACT_ATOMS: atom_id res chain seq x y z
N VAL A 1 -5.05 16.80 -1.61
CA VAL A 1 -3.66 16.70 -2.06
C VAL A 1 -2.82 17.77 -1.36
N ASN A 2 -2.33 18.86 -1.95
CA ASN A 2 -1.60 19.89 -1.19
C ASN A 2 -2.56 20.66 -0.22
N PRO A 3 -2.23 20.86 1.07
CA PRO A 3 -0.96 20.56 1.76
C PRO A 3 -0.89 19.22 2.51
N VAL A 4 -1.83 18.29 2.33
CA VAL A 4 -1.79 16.96 2.97
C VAL A 4 -0.45 16.27 2.70
N ASP A 5 -0.11 16.08 1.43
CA ASP A 5 1.10 15.36 1.02
C ASP A 5 2.38 16.10 1.43
N THR A 6 2.43 17.42 1.22
CA THR A 6 3.62 18.21 1.57
C THR A 6 3.84 18.32 3.08
N ASN A 7 2.77 18.27 3.87
CA ASN A 7 2.88 18.20 5.33
C ASN A 7 3.35 16.82 5.79
N ALA A 8 2.91 15.74 5.13
CA ALA A 8 3.24 14.37 5.51
C ALA A 8 4.65 13.95 5.06
N PHE A 9 4.99 14.24 3.80
CA PHE A 9 6.19 13.72 3.12
C PHE A 9 7.26 14.80 2.88
N GLY A 10 6.91 16.08 3.10
CA GLY A 10 7.73 17.22 2.74
C GLY A 10 7.47 17.75 1.33
N ALA A 11 7.95 18.95 1.03
CA ALA A 11 7.83 19.54 -0.30
C ALA A 11 8.89 18.97 -1.26
N PRO A 12 8.60 18.84 -2.57
CA PRO A 12 9.62 18.56 -3.56
C PRO A 12 10.59 19.75 -3.68
N TYR A 13 11.77 19.51 -4.25
CA TYR A 13 12.67 20.61 -4.61
C TYR A 13 12.02 21.49 -5.70
N PRO A 14 12.07 22.83 -5.60
CA PRO A 14 11.41 23.71 -6.55
C PRO A 14 12.18 23.77 -7.89
N LEU A 15 11.90 22.82 -8.79
CA LEU A 15 12.45 22.76 -10.14
C LEU A 15 11.73 23.68 -11.12
N GLY A 16 12.44 24.05 -12.19
CA GLY A 16 11.91 24.87 -13.28
C GLY A 16 11.76 26.36 -12.97
N GLY A 17 11.60 27.17 -14.02
CA GLY A 17 11.53 28.64 -13.91
C GLY A 17 10.31 29.17 -13.14
N ASN A 18 9.20 28.42 -13.13
CA ASN A 18 7.98 28.81 -12.42
C ASN A 18 7.87 28.22 -10.99
N LYS A 19 8.75 27.26 -10.63
CA LYS A 19 8.77 26.56 -9.34
C LYS A 19 7.42 25.94 -8.93
N ARG A 20 6.61 25.51 -9.90
CA ARG A 20 5.29 24.90 -9.69
C ARG A 20 5.31 23.42 -10.07
N THR A 21 4.39 22.66 -9.48
CA THR A 21 4.08 21.30 -9.91
C THR A 21 3.02 21.31 -11.01
N VAL A 22 3.27 20.63 -12.12
CA VAL A 22 2.36 20.52 -13.27
C VAL A 22 1.60 19.20 -13.18
N ILE A 23 0.27 19.30 -13.18
CA ILE A 23 -0.63 18.15 -13.30
C ILE A 23 -1.04 18.08 -14.77
N PHE A 24 -0.51 17.11 -15.52
CA PHE A 24 -0.72 17.05 -16.96
C PHE A 24 -1.75 15.99 -17.36
N PHE A 25 -2.99 16.44 -17.56
CA PHE A 25 -4.06 15.61 -18.12
C PHE A 25 -3.82 15.35 -19.61
N THR A 26 -3.62 14.09 -19.99
CA THR A 26 -3.27 13.75 -21.39
C THR A 26 -3.84 12.42 -21.85
N LYS A 27 -4.23 12.36 -23.13
CA LYS A 27 -4.64 11.11 -23.80
C LYS A 27 -3.55 10.05 -23.82
N ALA A 28 -2.28 10.43 -23.64
CA ALA A 28 -1.18 9.49 -23.58
C ALA A 28 -1.34 8.49 -22.42
N VAL A 29 -1.92 8.91 -21.29
CA VAL A 29 -2.22 8.00 -20.17
C VAL A 29 -3.27 6.97 -20.59
N ASN A 30 -4.32 7.37 -21.31
CA ASN A 30 -5.33 6.43 -21.82
C ASN A 30 -4.71 5.36 -22.74
N GLN A 31 -3.68 5.72 -23.52
CA GLN A 31 -3.01 4.81 -24.45
C GLN A 31 -2.21 3.71 -23.74
N LEU A 32 -1.80 3.92 -22.48
CA LEU A 32 -1.06 2.94 -21.68
C LEU A 32 -1.94 1.76 -21.25
N THR A 33 -3.26 1.95 -21.19
CA THR A 33 -4.19 0.85 -20.94
C THR A 33 -4.49 0.14 -22.25
N THR A 34 -3.78 -0.97 -22.52
CA THR A 34 -3.98 -1.81 -23.71
C THR A 34 -4.99 -2.94 -23.47
N ASP A 35 -5.05 -3.48 -22.25
CA ASP A 35 -6.04 -4.46 -21.82
C ASP A 35 -6.64 -4.06 -20.46
N PRO A 36 -7.85 -3.48 -20.43
CA PRO A 36 -8.49 -3.05 -19.19
C PRO A 36 -8.89 -4.21 -18.26
N SER A 37 -8.81 -5.47 -18.70
CA SER A 37 -9.03 -6.64 -17.84
C SER A 37 -7.87 -6.90 -16.87
N GLN A 38 -6.66 -6.41 -17.19
CA GLN A 38 -5.46 -6.54 -16.36
C GLN A 38 -5.25 -5.35 -15.43
N GLY A 39 -6.03 -4.28 -15.59
CA GLY A 39 -5.90 -3.04 -14.84
C GLY A 39 -6.09 -1.81 -15.72
N VAL A 40 -6.24 -0.66 -15.08
CA VAL A 40 -6.35 0.64 -15.78
C VAL A 40 -5.28 1.57 -15.23
N VAL A 41 -4.46 2.12 -16.13
CA VAL A 41 -3.48 3.15 -15.77
C VAL A 41 -4.22 4.48 -15.62
N LEU A 42 -4.26 5.01 -14.39
CA LEU A 42 -4.97 6.26 -14.06
C LEU A 42 -4.06 7.48 -14.13
N GLY A 43 -2.77 7.29 -13.90
CA GLY A 43 -1.74 8.29 -13.94
C GLY A 43 -0.37 7.64 -13.86
N PHE A 44 0.66 8.47 -13.96
CA PHE A 44 2.03 8.07 -13.64
C PHE A 44 2.89 9.31 -13.35
N TYR A 45 3.87 9.13 -12.49
CA TYR A 45 5.05 9.96 -12.35
C TYR A 45 6.20 9.38 -13.21
N TYR A 46 7.09 10.26 -13.69
CA TYR A 46 8.27 9.82 -14.41
C TYR A 46 9.52 10.61 -14.03
N GLU A 47 10.48 9.91 -13.41
CA GLU A 47 11.74 10.49 -12.91
C GLU A 47 12.58 11.23 -13.93
N ARG A 48 12.46 10.84 -15.20
CA ARG A 48 13.16 11.51 -16.29
C ARG A 48 12.83 12.99 -16.33
N ASP A 49 11.61 13.39 -15.97
CA ASP A 49 11.18 14.79 -15.98
C ASP A 49 11.89 15.65 -14.93
N LEU A 50 12.56 15.04 -13.95
CA LEU A 50 13.38 15.76 -13.00
C LEU A 50 14.80 16.03 -13.50
N LEU A 51 15.28 15.33 -14.53
CA LEU A 51 16.67 15.41 -14.95
C LEU A 51 17.00 16.70 -15.73
N PRO A 52 18.13 17.37 -15.48
CA PRO A 52 18.56 18.49 -16.31
C PRO A 52 18.76 18.03 -17.77
N PRO A 53 18.25 18.75 -18.79
CA PRO A 53 18.36 18.29 -20.16
C PRO A 53 19.81 18.33 -20.67
N ASN A 54 20.58 19.31 -20.17
CA ASN A 54 21.99 19.49 -20.47
C ASN A 54 22.76 19.71 -19.15
N PRO A 55 23.11 18.64 -18.42
CA PRO A 55 23.89 18.77 -17.19
C PRO A 55 25.34 19.16 -17.49
N PRO A 56 26.03 19.84 -16.55
CA PRO A 56 27.46 20.12 -16.67
C PRO A 56 28.33 18.86 -16.65
N THR A 57 27.82 17.76 -16.07
CA THR A 57 28.49 16.45 -15.97
C THR A 57 27.47 15.32 -16.16
N GLY A 58 27.85 14.23 -16.84
CA GLY A 58 26.96 13.10 -17.12
C GLY A 58 26.30 13.18 -18.50
N SER A 59 25.40 12.23 -18.78
CA SER A 59 24.72 12.15 -20.08
C SER A 59 23.58 13.17 -20.18
N PRO A 60 23.46 13.91 -21.30
CA PRO A 60 22.32 14.80 -21.51
C PRO A 60 21.00 14.03 -21.59
N CYS A 61 19.92 14.67 -21.16
CA CYS A 61 18.56 14.15 -21.19
C CYS A 61 17.65 15.10 -22.00
N PRO A 62 17.83 15.24 -23.33
CA PRO A 62 17.12 16.23 -24.13
C PRO A 62 15.60 16.05 -24.14
N GLY A 63 15.10 14.85 -23.81
CA GLY A 63 13.67 14.57 -23.66
C GLY A 63 13.11 14.83 -22.26
N SER A 64 13.90 15.38 -21.33
CA SER A 64 13.40 15.77 -20.01
C SER A 64 12.67 17.11 -20.07
N ASN A 65 11.56 17.20 -19.34
CA ASN A 65 10.86 18.46 -19.10
C ASN A 65 11.55 19.36 -18.05
N TYR A 66 12.50 18.83 -17.28
CA TYR A 66 13.15 19.50 -16.14
C TYR A 66 12.16 20.27 -15.25
N ALA A 67 11.10 19.57 -14.84
CA ALA A 67 9.95 20.11 -14.15
C ALA A 67 9.40 19.12 -13.13
N ASN A 68 8.82 19.66 -12.06
CA ASN A 68 7.98 18.90 -11.15
C ASN A 68 6.66 18.59 -11.86
N MET A 69 6.46 17.37 -12.34
CA MET A 69 5.24 17.01 -13.06
C MET A 69 4.86 15.53 -12.96
N PHE A 70 3.59 15.25 -13.21
CA PHE A 70 3.03 13.91 -13.36
C PHE A 70 1.80 13.97 -14.27
N TYR A 71 1.38 12.81 -14.74
CA TYR A 71 0.42 12.66 -15.83
C TYR A 71 -0.85 11.98 -15.34
N VAL A 72 -2.02 12.43 -15.83
CA VAL A 72 -3.33 11.92 -15.38
C VAL A 72 -4.22 11.59 -16.59
N LEU A 73 -5.02 10.53 -16.47
CA LEU A 73 -6.02 10.08 -17.44
C LEU A 73 -7.01 11.19 -17.81
N VAL A 74 -7.45 11.23 -19.07
CA VAL A 74 -8.54 12.12 -19.53
C VAL A 74 -9.82 11.35 -19.85
N PRO A 75 -11.00 12.01 -19.80
CA PRO A 75 -12.23 11.42 -20.30
C PRO A 75 -12.14 11.11 -21.81
N ASP A 76 -12.59 9.91 -22.20
CA ASP A 76 -12.77 9.43 -23.57
C ASP A 76 -14.15 8.77 -23.70
N PRO A 77 -15.24 9.57 -23.66
CA PRO A 77 -16.62 9.06 -23.58
C PRO A 77 -17.02 8.21 -24.78
N ASN A 78 -16.37 8.41 -25.93
CA ASN A 78 -16.64 7.69 -27.17
C ASN A 78 -15.73 6.46 -27.35
N GLY A 79 -14.81 6.19 -26.42
CA GLY A 79 -13.89 5.04 -26.49
C GLY A 79 -12.97 5.07 -27.70
N THR A 80 -12.54 6.24 -28.14
CA THR A 80 -11.70 6.44 -29.33
C THR A 80 -10.26 5.95 -29.13
N ILE A 81 -9.81 5.77 -27.88
CA ILE A 81 -8.46 5.34 -27.54
C ILE A 81 -8.51 3.91 -27.01
N ASN A 82 -7.97 2.95 -27.77
CA ASN A 82 -7.96 1.52 -27.42
C ASN A 82 -9.36 0.96 -27.07
N GLY A 83 -10.44 1.52 -27.63
CA GLY A 83 -11.82 1.16 -27.28
C GLY A 83 -12.33 1.74 -25.96
N GLY A 84 -11.49 2.45 -25.20
CA GLY A 84 -11.75 3.02 -23.87
C GLY A 84 -11.96 1.96 -22.77
N ASN A 85 -11.98 2.41 -21.51
CA ASN A 85 -12.31 1.57 -20.36
C ASN A 85 -13.49 2.15 -19.56
N THR A 86 -13.99 1.41 -18.58
CA THR A 86 -15.14 1.82 -17.74
C THR A 86 -14.94 3.19 -17.11
N ILE A 87 -13.72 3.51 -16.70
CA ILE A 87 -13.36 4.79 -16.07
C ILE A 87 -13.28 5.89 -17.13
N SER A 88 -12.48 5.70 -18.18
CA SER A 88 -12.27 6.75 -19.21
C SER A 88 -13.56 7.14 -19.92
N LYS A 89 -14.49 6.20 -20.12
CA LYS A 89 -15.79 6.46 -20.75
C LYS A 89 -16.75 7.30 -19.89
N ASN A 90 -16.46 7.45 -18.60
CA ASN A 90 -17.31 8.16 -17.65
C ASN A 90 -16.55 9.34 -17.01
N LYS A 91 -16.89 10.56 -17.41
CA LYS A 91 -16.28 11.79 -16.87
C LYS A 91 -16.38 11.89 -15.34
N THR A 92 -17.47 11.41 -14.74
CA THR A 92 -17.64 11.42 -13.29
C THR A 92 -16.62 10.49 -12.63
N LEU A 93 -16.41 9.28 -13.18
CA LEU A 93 -15.39 8.37 -12.67
C LEU A 93 -13.97 8.92 -12.86
N VAL A 94 -13.66 9.52 -14.02
CA VAL A 94 -12.36 10.19 -14.23
C VAL A 94 -12.14 11.27 -13.18
N THR A 95 -13.15 12.10 -12.92
CA THR A 95 -13.05 13.17 -11.91
C THR A 95 -12.89 12.59 -10.50
N GLN A 96 -13.59 11.51 -10.19
CA GLN A 96 -13.55 10.82 -8.91
C GLN A 96 -12.14 10.27 -8.61
N TYR A 97 -11.55 9.53 -9.54
CA TYR A 97 -10.23 8.93 -9.36
C TYR A 97 -9.07 9.92 -9.52
N ALA A 98 -9.26 11.02 -10.26
CA ALA A 98 -8.18 11.96 -10.53
C ALA A 98 -7.54 12.49 -9.24
N ILE A 99 -8.32 12.79 -8.19
CA ILE A 99 -7.75 13.39 -6.98
C ILE A 99 -6.90 12.38 -6.20
N SER A 100 -7.35 11.11 -6.07
CA SER A 100 -6.54 10.08 -5.41
C SER A 100 -5.26 9.79 -6.21
N THR A 101 -5.38 9.66 -7.54
CA THR A 101 -4.23 9.51 -8.44
C THR A 101 -3.27 10.70 -8.35
N ILE A 102 -3.76 11.93 -8.27
CA ILE A 102 -2.90 13.12 -8.10
C ILE A 102 -2.12 13.03 -6.78
N GLY A 103 -2.73 12.56 -5.68
CA GLY A 103 -2.01 12.35 -4.42
C GLY A 103 -0.95 11.26 -4.51
N HIS A 104 -1.33 10.13 -5.11
CA HIS A 104 -0.46 8.99 -5.38
C HIS A 104 0.79 9.42 -6.18
N GLU A 105 0.60 10.02 -7.35
CA GLU A 105 1.72 10.42 -8.22
C GLU A 105 2.52 11.60 -7.64
N TYR A 106 1.88 12.46 -6.83
CA TYR A 106 2.60 13.54 -6.18
C TYR A 106 3.53 13.01 -5.09
N GLN A 107 3.16 11.94 -4.39
CA GLN A 107 4.05 11.27 -3.45
C GLN A 107 5.31 10.76 -4.15
N HIS A 108 5.17 10.07 -5.29
CA HIS A 108 6.33 9.60 -6.06
C HIS A 108 7.26 10.74 -6.48
N LEU A 109 6.67 11.83 -6.98
CA LEU A 109 7.40 13.04 -7.32
C LEU A 109 8.13 13.64 -6.10
N ILE A 110 7.47 13.73 -4.95
CA ILE A 110 8.09 14.22 -3.71
C ILE A 110 9.28 13.32 -3.35
N ASN A 111 9.10 12.01 -3.35
CA ASN A 111 10.14 11.06 -2.96
C ASN A 111 11.40 11.21 -3.82
N ALA A 112 11.24 11.10 -5.15
CA ALA A 112 12.35 11.19 -6.08
C ALA A 112 12.98 12.60 -6.12
N SER A 113 12.18 13.67 -6.09
CA SER A 113 12.69 15.05 -6.09
C SER A 113 13.53 15.35 -4.86
N ARG A 114 13.08 14.91 -3.68
CA ARG A 114 13.84 15.10 -2.43
C ARG A 114 15.10 14.25 -2.42
N ARG A 115 15.03 12.99 -2.87
CA ARG A 115 16.20 12.11 -3.01
C ARG A 115 17.26 12.71 -3.93
N MET A 116 16.87 13.16 -5.13
CA MET A 116 17.79 13.77 -6.09
C MET A 116 18.42 15.08 -5.59
N TYR A 117 17.61 16.01 -5.07
CA TYR A 117 18.02 17.42 -4.95
C TYR A 117 18.20 17.92 -3.52
N ILE A 118 17.62 17.24 -2.53
CA ILE A 118 17.74 17.63 -1.12
C ILE A 118 18.72 16.71 -0.40
N LEU A 119 18.50 15.39 -0.52
CA LEU A 119 19.36 14.38 0.09
C LEU A 119 20.63 14.15 -0.73
N ASN A 120 20.59 14.42 -2.04
CA ASN A 120 21.70 14.21 -2.98
C ASN A 120 22.23 12.78 -2.91
N VAL A 121 21.32 11.80 -2.89
CA VAL A 121 21.69 10.37 -2.90
C VAL A 121 22.29 9.98 -4.25
N PRO A 122 23.10 8.90 -4.31
CA PRO A 122 23.58 8.37 -5.58
C PRO A 122 22.43 8.03 -6.54
N ALA A 123 22.68 8.12 -7.85
CA ALA A 123 21.66 7.84 -8.87
C ALA A 123 20.98 6.47 -8.70
N SER A 124 21.71 5.47 -8.21
CA SER A 124 21.20 4.12 -7.91
C SER A 124 20.25 4.03 -6.71
N MET A 125 20.06 5.12 -5.95
CA MET A 125 19.21 5.20 -4.76
C MET A 125 18.17 6.32 -4.85
N VAL A 126 18.08 6.97 -6.01
CA VAL A 126 17.07 8.00 -6.29
C VAL A 126 15.67 7.39 -6.27
N ASN A 127 15.54 6.17 -6.80
CA ASN A 127 14.32 5.41 -6.70
C ASN A 127 14.34 4.62 -5.39
N GLU A 128 13.31 4.81 -4.60
CA GLU A 128 12.99 3.93 -3.48
C GLU A 128 12.67 2.52 -4.01
N GLU A 129 12.85 1.49 -3.20
CA GLU A 129 12.38 0.15 -3.56
C GLU A 129 10.88 0.19 -3.84
N THR A 130 10.45 -0.45 -4.94
CA THR A 130 9.08 -0.40 -5.46
C THR A 130 8.03 -0.56 -4.37
N TRP A 131 8.20 -1.54 -3.48
CA TRP A 131 7.22 -1.82 -2.44
C TRP A 131 7.02 -0.64 -1.48
N LEU A 132 8.09 0.00 -1.03
CA LEU A 132 8.01 1.12 -0.08
C LEU A 132 7.55 2.39 -0.79
N ASN A 133 7.99 2.60 -2.04
CA ASN A 133 7.56 3.73 -2.85
C ASN A 133 6.04 3.70 -3.10
N GLU A 134 5.51 2.56 -3.52
CA GLU A 134 4.08 2.34 -3.74
C GLU A 134 3.28 2.40 -2.44
N GLY A 135 3.80 1.79 -1.37
CA GLY A 135 3.15 1.84 -0.06
C GLY A 135 3.00 3.27 0.46
N LEU A 136 4.01 4.13 0.28
CA LEU A 136 3.91 5.54 0.66
C LEU A 136 2.92 6.31 -0.21
N SER A 137 2.83 6.01 -1.51
CA SER A 137 1.82 6.60 -2.40
C SER A 137 0.39 6.20 -2.02
N HIS A 138 0.17 4.96 -1.61
CA HIS A 138 -1.12 4.52 -1.06
C HIS A 138 -1.42 5.17 0.29
N ILE A 139 -0.42 5.35 1.17
CA ILE A 139 -0.58 6.17 2.38
C ILE A 139 -0.97 7.62 2.02
N ALA A 140 -0.54 8.18 0.89
CA ALA A 140 -1.00 9.50 0.46
C ALA A 140 -2.51 9.52 0.17
N GLU A 141 -3.05 8.46 -0.45
CA GLU A 141 -4.49 8.29 -0.67
C GLU A 141 -5.27 8.21 0.66
N ASP A 142 -4.82 7.38 1.61
CA ASP A 142 -5.38 7.25 2.97
C ASP A 142 -5.33 8.58 3.77
N LEU A 143 -4.24 9.34 3.66
CA LEU A 143 -4.15 10.67 4.28
C LEU A 143 -5.14 11.69 3.67
N ILE A 144 -5.38 11.61 2.36
CA ILE A 144 -6.39 12.43 1.69
C ILE A 144 -7.79 11.98 2.12
N PHE A 145 -8.04 10.68 2.30
CA PHE A 145 -9.27 10.15 2.88
C PHE A 145 -9.55 10.81 4.23
N TYR A 146 -8.61 10.78 5.19
CA TYR A 146 -8.83 11.40 6.50
C TYR A 146 -9.18 12.88 6.40
N ARG A 147 -8.46 13.62 5.55
CA ARG A 147 -8.70 15.06 5.35
C ARG A 147 -10.10 15.31 4.77
N ALA A 148 -10.51 14.51 3.78
CA ALA A 148 -11.80 14.64 3.10
C ALA A 148 -12.95 14.23 4.01
N ALA A 149 -12.83 13.10 4.71
CA ALA A 149 -13.81 12.60 5.67
C ALA A 149 -13.94 13.53 6.89
N GLY A 150 -12.87 14.23 7.27
CA GLY A 150 -12.80 14.96 8.54
C GLY A 150 -12.58 14.00 9.72
N LEU A 151 -11.89 12.89 9.45
CA LEU A 151 -11.51 11.88 10.42
C LEU A 151 -9.99 11.92 10.61
N GLY A 152 -9.50 11.03 11.47
CA GLY A 152 -8.07 10.73 11.59
C GLY A 152 -7.87 9.24 11.81
N PRO A 153 -6.62 8.77 11.73
CA PRO A 153 -6.27 7.38 12.00
C PRO A 153 -6.53 7.01 13.47
N ARG A 154 -6.38 5.73 13.80
CA ARG A 154 -6.57 5.14 15.14
C ARG A 154 -8.00 5.32 15.70
N ARG A 155 -9.00 5.18 14.83
CA ARG A 155 -10.42 5.37 15.17
C ARG A 155 -11.29 4.11 15.04
N ASN A 156 -10.69 2.99 14.67
CA ASN A 156 -11.35 1.74 14.30
C ASN A 156 -12.55 2.01 13.35
N ILE A 157 -12.27 2.68 12.23
CA ILE A 157 -13.27 3.14 11.27
C ILE A 157 -13.96 1.92 10.65
N GLY A 158 -15.26 1.78 10.94
CA GLY A 158 -16.09 0.69 10.46
C GLY A 158 -17.40 1.19 9.86
N VAL A 159 -18.43 0.33 9.87
CA VAL A 159 -19.74 0.66 9.26
C VAL A 159 -20.43 1.84 9.93
N ALA A 160 -20.17 2.08 11.22
CA ALA A 160 -20.77 3.20 11.95
C ALA A 160 -20.31 4.55 11.39
N GLN A 161 -19.02 4.71 11.10
CA GLN A 161 -18.47 5.92 10.49
C GLN A 161 -18.84 6.01 9.00
N LEU A 162 -18.83 4.88 8.28
CA LEU A 162 -19.25 4.84 6.88
C LEU A 162 -20.74 5.12 6.66
N ALA A 163 -21.58 5.11 7.71
CA ALA A 163 -22.97 5.53 7.61
C ALA A 163 -23.12 7.04 7.34
N ASP A 164 -22.11 7.86 7.66
CA ASP A 164 -22.07 9.27 7.27
C ASP A 164 -21.82 9.38 5.75
N PRO A 165 -22.72 10.01 4.97
CA PRO A 165 -22.56 10.14 3.52
C PRO A 165 -21.26 10.83 3.08
N LYS A 166 -20.72 11.74 3.91
CA LYS A 166 -19.45 12.42 3.64
C LYS A 166 -18.27 11.46 3.77
N VAL A 167 -18.25 10.66 4.84
CA VAL A 167 -17.22 9.64 5.07
C VAL A 167 -17.32 8.56 4.01
N ASN A 168 -18.54 8.12 3.67
CA ASN A 168 -18.76 7.12 2.63
C ASN A 168 -18.24 7.58 1.27
N ARG A 169 -18.52 8.84 0.89
CA ARG A 169 -18.00 9.44 -0.34
C ARG A 169 -16.47 9.51 -0.33
N ALA A 170 -15.88 9.98 0.76
CA ALA A 170 -14.43 10.05 0.89
C ALA A 170 -13.80 8.65 0.75
N PHE A 171 -14.41 7.62 1.35
CA PHE A 171 -13.97 6.24 1.17
C PHE A 171 -14.03 5.83 -0.31
N ASP A 172 -15.15 6.07 -0.97
CA ASP A 172 -15.33 5.70 -2.38
C ASP A 172 -14.38 6.46 -3.34
N GLU A 173 -13.91 7.64 -2.94
CA GLU A 173 -12.98 8.48 -3.70
C GLU A 173 -11.51 8.15 -3.44
N PHE A 174 -11.13 7.88 -2.19
CA PHE A 174 -9.72 7.85 -1.77
C PHE A 174 -9.27 6.50 -1.21
N GLU A 175 -10.16 5.71 -0.59
CA GLU A 175 -9.77 4.49 0.12
C GLU A 175 -10.17 3.22 -0.62
N ARG A 176 -11.16 3.30 -1.50
CA ARG A 176 -11.73 2.13 -2.19
C ARG A 176 -10.69 1.34 -3.00
N GLY A 177 -9.70 2.03 -3.57
CA GLY A 177 -8.59 1.38 -4.26
C GLY A 177 -7.79 0.50 -3.30
N ASP A 178 -7.40 1.05 -2.16
CA ASP A 178 -6.52 0.39 -1.20
C ASP A 178 -7.24 -0.72 -0.44
N ALA A 179 -8.50 -0.49 -0.05
CA ALA A 179 -9.39 -1.51 0.46
C ALA A 179 -9.55 -2.70 -0.52
N SER A 180 -9.69 -2.43 -1.82
CA SER A 180 -9.80 -3.48 -2.84
C SER A 180 -8.50 -4.26 -3.00
N ARG A 181 -7.34 -3.59 -2.92
CA ARG A 181 -6.03 -4.23 -3.01
C ARG A 181 -5.72 -5.06 -1.77
N PHE A 182 -6.08 -4.57 -0.58
CA PHE A 182 -5.95 -5.35 0.64
C PHE A 182 -6.85 -6.58 0.59
N LEU A 183 -8.09 -6.45 0.11
CA LEU A 183 -8.96 -7.59 -0.18
C LEU A 183 -8.33 -8.58 -1.18
N THR A 184 -7.63 -8.09 -2.22
CA THR A 184 -6.85 -8.94 -3.13
C THR A 184 -5.76 -9.70 -2.37
N TYR A 185 -4.97 -9.03 -1.53
CA TYR A 185 -3.97 -9.66 -0.66
C TYR A 185 -4.56 -10.77 0.22
N LEU A 186 -5.72 -10.53 0.86
CA LEU A 186 -6.38 -11.51 1.73
C LEU A 186 -6.66 -12.85 1.02
N SER A 187 -6.82 -12.85 -0.30
CA SER A 187 -7.05 -14.07 -1.09
C SER A 187 -5.78 -14.85 -1.44
N GLY A 188 -4.60 -14.27 -1.28
CA GLY A 188 -3.32 -14.91 -1.59
C GLY A 188 -2.15 -14.50 -0.68
N PRO A 189 -2.29 -14.54 0.67
CA PRO A 189 -1.23 -14.13 1.59
C PRO A 189 -0.01 -15.08 1.60
N GLU A 190 -0.14 -16.28 1.03
CA GLU A 190 0.93 -17.29 0.99
C GLU A 190 2.01 -16.97 -0.07
N THR A 191 1.60 -16.30 -1.15
CA THR A 191 2.45 -16.01 -2.31
C THR A 191 2.75 -14.53 -2.49
N HIS A 192 2.25 -13.67 -1.61
CA HIS A 192 2.44 -12.22 -1.66
C HIS A 192 2.70 -11.67 -0.26
N ALA A 193 3.44 -10.56 -0.18
CA ALA A 193 3.86 -9.96 1.09
C ALA A 193 3.87 -8.42 0.98
N PRO A 194 3.78 -7.69 2.11
CA PRO A 194 3.88 -6.23 2.16
C PRO A 194 5.31 -5.72 1.90
N VAL A 195 6.30 -6.61 1.85
CA VAL A 195 7.69 -6.29 1.52
C VAL A 195 8.10 -7.16 0.34
N GLY A 196 8.05 -6.56 -0.85
CA GLY A 196 8.36 -7.22 -2.12
C GLY A 196 9.85 -7.44 -2.34
N VAL A 197 10.15 -8.18 -3.41
CA VAL A 197 11.47 -8.19 -4.04
C VAL A 197 11.50 -7.14 -5.16
N GLU A 198 12.70 -6.76 -5.63
CA GLU A 198 12.83 -5.76 -6.69
C GLU A 198 11.99 -6.11 -7.94
N GLY A 199 11.21 -5.14 -8.42
CA GLY A 199 10.30 -5.31 -9.57
C GLY A 199 8.93 -5.90 -9.24
N ASP A 200 8.65 -6.22 -7.98
CA ASP A 200 7.31 -6.63 -7.56
C ASP A 200 6.40 -5.40 -7.36
N ASP A 201 5.47 -5.23 -8.29
CA ASP A 201 4.51 -4.12 -8.33
C ASP A 201 3.06 -4.60 -8.52
N ASN A 202 2.74 -5.78 -7.99
CA ASN A 202 1.41 -6.35 -8.15
C ASN A 202 0.40 -5.76 -7.15
N LEU A 203 -0.89 -5.92 -7.45
CA LEU A 203 -1.98 -5.39 -6.62
C LEU A 203 -2.05 -6.01 -5.21
N TYR A 204 -1.60 -7.27 -5.03
CA TYR A 204 -1.54 -7.91 -3.72
C TYR A 204 -0.52 -7.20 -2.83
N LEU A 205 0.67 -6.94 -3.36
CA LEU A 205 1.74 -6.23 -2.65
C LEU A 205 1.25 -4.85 -2.22
N ARG A 206 0.71 -4.07 -3.17
CA ARG A 206 0.25 -2.69 -2.94
C ARG A 206 -0.74 -2.59 -1.77
N GLY A 207 -1.71 -3.50 -1.72
CA GLY A 207 -2.68 -3.56 -0.62
C GLY A 207 -2.10 -4.04 0.70
N ALA A 208 -1.17 -4.99 0.66
CA ALA A 208 -0.49 -5.47 1.86
C ALA A 208 0.40 -4.38 2.48
N VAL A 209 1.17 -3.66 1.66
CA VAL A 209 2.15 -2.68 2.13
C VAL A 209 1.48 -1.45 2.74
N GLU A 210 0.40 -0.92 2.14
CA GLU A 210 -0.37 0.18 2.72
C GLU A 210 -0.84 -0.21 4.13
N ASN A 211 -1.52 -1.36 4.24
CA ASN A 211 -2.07 -1.84 5.49
C ASN A 211 -0.97 -2.06 6.54
N PHE A 212 0.17 -2.61 6.13
CA PHE A 212 1.32 -2.82 7.01
C PHE A 212 1.93 -1.51 7.49
N LEU A 213 2.14 -0.53 6.61
CA LEU A 213 2.69 0.78 6.97
C LEU A 213 1.74 1.55 7.90
N ARG A 214 0.43 1.53 7.64
CA ARG A 214 -0.58 2.12 8.52
C ARG A 214 -0.57 1.45 9.90
N TYR A 215 -0.54 0.13 9.95
CA TYR A 215 -0.38 -0.63 11.20
C TYR A 215 0.89 -0.26 11.96
N LEU A 216 2.04 -0.14 11.29
CA LEU A 216 3.30 0.27 11.92
C LEU A 216 3.22 1.66 12.53
N CYS A 217 2.71 2.63 11.77
CA CYS A 217 2.55 4.00 12.24
C CYS A 217 1.59 4.06 13.44
N ASP A 218 0.48 3.34 13.37
CA ASP A 218 -0.51 3.25 14.45
C ASP A 218 0.06 2.63 15.72
N ARG A 219 0.87 1.57 15.58
CA ARG A 219 1.46 0.85 16.70
C ARG A 219 2.61 1.61 17.35
N LEU A 220 3.44 2.28 16.55
CA LEU A 220 4.67 2.91 17.02
C LEU A 220 4.47 4.37 17.44
N GLN A 221 3.39 5.00 17.01
CA GLN A 221 3.16 6.43 17.24
C GLN A 221 1.77 6.70 17.81
N THR A 222 1.69 7.69 18.70
CA THR A 222 0.42 8.21 19.22
C THR A 222 -0.31 9.12 18.23
N THR A 223 0.44 9.70 17.30
CA THR A 223 -0.02 10.48 16.13
C THR A 223 0.92 10.17 14.97
N ASP A 224 0.50 10.32 13.72
CA ASP A 224 1.40 10.11 12.57
C ASP A 224 2.69 10.96 12.63
N GLY A 225 2.63 12.14 13.26
CA GLY A 225 3.81 12.95 13.55
C GLY A 225 4.65 13.22 12.29
N ASN A 226 5.94 12.87 12.34
CA ASN A 226 6.85 12.94 11.19
C ASN A 226 7.20 11.55 10.63
N PHE A 227 6.42 10.50 10.94
CA PHE A 227 6.74 9.13 10.54
C PHE A 227 6.92 9.00 9.02
N TRP A 228 5.95 9.49 8.26
CA TRP A 228 5.97 9.50 6.79
C TRP A 228 7.12 10.34 6.22
N TYR A 229 7.37 11.51 6.81
CA TYR A 229 8.46 12.39 6.42
C TYR A 229 9.81 11.70 6.59
N ARG A 230 10.01 10.95 7.68
CA ARG A 230 11.27 10.24 7.94
C ARG A 230 11.55 9.15 6.91
N LEU A 231 10.52 8.43 6.44
CA LEU A 231 10.68 7.43 5.36
C LEU A 231 11.08 8.07 4.03
N VAL A 232 10.53 9.25 3.72
CA VAL A 232 10.88 10.00 2.50
C VAL A 232 12.23 10.71 2.62
N ASN A 233 12.68 10.99 3.85
CA ASN A 233 13.87 11.78 4.12
C ASN A 233 15.03 10.96 4.71
N ASP A 234 15.11 9.69 4.33
CA ASP A 234 16.24 8.80 4.63
C ASP A 234 17.08 8.57 3.35
N SER A 235 18.41 8.52 3.49
CA SER A 235 19.32 8.31 2.36
C SER A 235 19.49 6.84 1.96
N THR A 236 18.91 5.92 2.72
CA THR A 236 18.82 4.49 2.37
C THR A 236 17.51 4.18 1.65
N ILE A 237 17.34 2.95 1.19
CA ILE A 237 16.13 2.45 0.51
C ILE A 237 15.69 1.13 1.15
N GLY A 238 14.45 0.73 0.91
CA GLY A 238 13.93 -0.58 1.27
C GLY A 238 13.85 -0.84 2.76
N LEU A 239 14.15 -2.09 3.14
CA LEU A 239 14.16 -2.51 4.54
C LEU A 239 15.15 -1.71 5.41
N PRO A 240 16.37 -1.36 4.96
CA PRO A 240 17.25 -0.44 5.70
C PRO A 240 16.57 0.89 6.05
N ASN A 241 15.84 1.50 5.11
CA ASN A 241 15.09 2.74 5.35
C ASN A 241 14.03 2.52 6.44
N LEU A 242 13.19 1.49 6.26
CA LEU A 242 12.15 1.17 7.26
C LEU A 242 12.76 0.92 8.65
N GLN A 243 13.87 0.16 8.73
CA GLN A 243 14.59 -0.14 9.96
C GLN A 243 15.12 1.13 10.65
N HIS A 244 15.71 2.07 9.89
CA HIS A 244 16.13 3.36 10.44
C HIS A 244 14.96 4.16 11.01
N VAL A 245 13.82 4.15 10.34
CA VAL A 245 12.64 4.90 10.80
C VAL A 245 12.02 4.28 12.05
N ILE A 246 11.83 2.96 12.07
CA ILE A 246 11.23 2.28 13.24
C ILE A 246 12.22 2.08 14.39
N GLY A 247 13.53 2.18 14.13
CA GLY A 247 14.60 2.08 15.14
C GLY A 247 14.92 0.65 15.59
N SER A 248 14.44 -0.36 14.87
CA SER A 248 14.62 -1.78 15.21
C SER A 248 14.41 -2.67 13.97
N ASP A 249 14.73 -3.96 14.09
CA ASP A 249 14.43 -4.95 13.06
C ASP A 249 12.92 -4.93 12.68
N PRO A 250 12.55 -4.82 11.39
CA PRO A 250 11.17 -4.90 10.93
C PRO A 250 10.53 -6.30 11.03
N GLU A 251 11.32 -7.39 11.07
CA GLU A 251 10.76 -8.76 11.00
C GLU A 251 9.75 -9.09 12.13
N PRO A 252 9.99 -8.74 13.41
CA PRO A 252 9.01 -8.98 14.47
C PRO A 252 7.68 -8.25 14.23
N PHE A 253 7.72 -7.05 13.64
CA PHE A 253 6.50 -6.31 13.34
C PHE A 253 5.73 -6.92 12.18
N PHE A 254 6.43 -7.47 11.19
CA PHE A 254 5.79 -8.22 10.11
C PHE A 254 5.01 -9.43 10.67
N ARG A 255 5.61 -10.22 11.57
CA ARG A 255 4.92 -11.34 12.25
C ARG A 255 3.68 -10.87 13.00
N ASP A 256 3.81 -9.78 13.76
CA ASP A 256 2.70 -9.28 14.58
C ASP A 256 1.58 -8.68 13.71
N TRP A 257 1.93 -7.97 12.63
CA TRP A 257 0.98 -7.51 11.62
C TRP A 257 0.24 -8.67 10.97
N ALA A 258 0.96 -9.71 10.52
CA ALA A 258 0.35 -10.91 9.95
C ALA A 258 -0.61 -11.57 10.95
N THR A 259 -0.27 -11.57 12.23
CA THR A 259 -1.17 -12.04 13.30
C THR A 259 -2.40 -11.13 13.43
N SER A 260 -2.24 -9.81 13.32
CA SER A 260 -3.34 -8.83 13.35
C SER A 260 -4.31 -9.02 12.18
N VAL A 261 -3.84 -9.37 10.98
CA VAL A 261 -4.69 -9.64 9.81
C VAL A 261 -5.70 -10.76 10.11
N TYR A 262 -5.36 -11.73 10.97
CA TYR A 262 -6.33 -12.73 11.42
C TYR A 262 -7.14 -12.29 12.65
N THR A 263 -6.48 -11.68 13.62
CA THR A 263 -7.04 -11.53 14.98
C THR A 263 -7.85 -10.26 15.20
N ASP A 264 -7.52 -9.19 14.48
CA ASP A 264 -8.14 -7.88 14.63
C ASP A 264 -9.66 -7.93 14.37
N ASP A 265 -10.41 -7.25 15.25
CA ASP A 265 -11.88 -7.23 15.32
C ASP A 265 -12.58 -8.61 15.27
N TYR A 266 -11.87 -9.69 15.55
CA TYR A 266 -12.39 -11.06 15.54
C TYR A 266 -12.13 -11.82 16.84
N VAL A 267 -10.95 -11.66 17.41
CA VAL A 267 -10.56 -12.35 18.65
C VAL A 267 -10.62 -11.38 19.82
N PRO A 268 -11.53 -11.58 20.80
CA PRO A 268 -11.64 -10.69 21.94
C PRO A 268 -10.43 -10.79 22.86
N GLY A 269 -9.95 -9.65 23.38
CA GLY A 269 -8.91 -9.60 24.40
C GLY A 269 -7.50 -9.96 23.93
N VAL A 270 -7.24 -9.99 22.62
CA VAL A 270 -5.86 -10.12 22.11
C VAL A 270 -5.00 -8.94 22.52
N SER A 271 -3.69 -9.17 22.62
CA SER A 271 -2.73 -8.12 22.94
C SER A 271 -2.78 -7.00 21.88
N PRO A 272 -2.56 -5.72 22.25
CA PRO A 272 -2.70 -4.59 21.33
C PRO A 272 -1.86 -4.69 20.05
N GLN A 273 -0.70 -5.34 20.09
CA GLN A 273 0.13 -5.58 18.90
C GLN A 273 -0.54 -6.46 17.84
N TYR A 274 -1.60 -7.19 18.18
CA TYR A 274 -2.35 -8.03 17.25
C TYR A 274 -3.68 -7.36 16.85
N THR A 275 -3.75 -6.03 16.95
CA THR A 275 -4.90 -5.22 16.53
C THR A 275 -4.47 -4.17 15.52
N GLN A 276 -5.40 -3.69 14.68
CA GLN A 276 -5.21 -2.59 13.74
C GLN A 276 -6.09 -1.41 14.18
N LEU A 277 -5.46 -0.27 14.51
CA LEU A 277 -6.17 0.78 15.23
C LEU A 277 -7.01 1.67 14.31
N SER A 278 -6.62 1.85 13.04
CA SER A 278 -7.29 2.80 12.15
C SER A 278 -8.59 2.28 11.54
N TRP A 279 -8.63 1.00 11.15
CA TRP A 279 -9.67 0.48 10.28
C TRP A 279 -10.25 -0.83 10.81
N ASN A 280 -11.58 -0.92 10.86
CA ASN A 280 -12.27 -2.18 11.06
C ASN A 280 -12.44 -2.90 9.70
N TRP A 281 -11.37 -3.50 9.19
CA TRP A 281 -11.40 -4.06 7.83
C TRP A 281 -12.45 -5.15 7.65
N ARG A 282 -12.78 -5.88 8.70
CA ARG A 282 -13.84 -6.91 8.65
C ARG A 282 -15.20 -6.29 8.33
N GLN A 283 -15.57 -5.22 9.03
CA GLN A 283 -16.80 -4.49 8.77
C GLN A 283 -16.75 -3.75 7.44
N VAL A 284 -15.67 -3.03 7.15
CA VAL A 284 -15.52 -2.24 5.93
C VAL A 284 -15.62 -3.12 4.69
N LEU A 285 -14.85 -4.22 4.63
CA LEU A 285 -14.85 -5.10 3.47
C LEU A 285 -16.19 -5.84 3.32
N ALA A 286 -16.82 -6.27 4.41
CA ALA A 286 -18.15 -6.87 4.38
C ALA A 286 -19.25 -5.91 3.88
N ALA A 287 -19.12 -4.61 4.18
CA ALA A 287 -20.08 -3.61 3.74
C ALA A 287 -19.86 -3.15 2.28
N LYS A 288 -18.61 -3.17 1.81
CA LYS A 288 -18.21 -2.56 0.53
C LYS A 288 -18.04 -3.57 -0.61
N TYR A 289 -17.79 -4.84 -0.30
CA TYR A 289 -17.50 -5.87 -1.29
C TYR A 289 -18.28 -7.15 -0.99
N THR A 290 -18.88 -7.73 -2.02
CA THR A 290 -19.68 -8.97 -1.89
C THR A 290 -18.89 -10.15 -1.32
N SER A 291 -17.57 -10.21 -1.55
CA SER A 291 -16.70 -11.24 -0.97
C SER A 291 -16.49 -11.08 0.53
N GLY A 292 -16.76 -9.89 1.08
CA GLY A 292 -16.44 -9.55 2.47
C GLY A 292 -14.96 -9.73 2.83
N TYR A 293 -14.69 -9.95 4.10
CA TYR A 293 -13.34 -10.24 4.62
C TYR A 293 -12.92 -11.69 4.30
N ASN A 294 -12.51 -11.92 3.06
CA ASN A 294 -12.20 -13.25 2.53
C ASN A 294 -10.73 -13.63 2.72
N LEU A 295 -10.29 -13.77 3.98
CA LEU A 295 -8.95 -14.24 4.30
C LEU A 295 -8.80 -15.73 3.97
N LEU A 296 -7.81 -16.08 3.15
CA LEU A 296 -7.44 -17.46 2.86
C LEU A 296 -7.01 -18.18 4.15
N THR A 297 -7.70 -19.27 4.48
CA THR A 297 -7.40 -20.11 5.64
C THR A 297 -7.50 -21.58 5.27
N HIS A 298 -6.77 -22.43 6.00
CA HIS A 298 -6.81 -23.88 5.86
C HIS A 298 -7.18 -24.54 7.19
N PRO A 299 -8.48 -24.80 7.43
CA PRO A 299 -8.91 -25.43 8.67
C PRO A 299 -8.25 -26.79 8.87
N LEU A 300 -7.66 -27.02 10.05
CA LEU A 300 -7.07 -28.32 10.37
C LEU A 300 -8.13 -29.27 10.92
N SER A 301 -8.09 -30.51 10.45
CA SER A 301 -8.85 -31.63 10.99
C SER A 301 -7.91 -32.69 11.54
N SER A 302 -8.38 -33.45 12.54
CA SER A 302 -7.56 -34.50 13.16
C SER A 302 -7.02 -35.46 12.12
N SER A 303 -5.70 -35.69 12.15
CA SER A 303 -4.99 -36.65 11.29
C SER A 303 -5.08 -36.37 9.78
N VAL A 304 -5.50 -35.18 9.36
CA VAL A 304 -5.51 -34.76 7.94
C VAL A 304 -4.41 -33.71 7.74
N PRO A 305 -3.29 -34.05 7.05
CA PRO A 305 -2.24 -33.10 6.79
C PRO A 305 -2.70 -32.04 5.78
N VAL A 306 -2.31 -30.79 6.03
CA VAL A 306 -2.44 -29.69 5.07
C VAL A 306 -1.04 -29.27 4.65
N THR A 307 -0.84 -29.12 3.34
CA THR A 307 0.42 -28.67 2.75
C THR A 307 0.19 -27.36 2.04
N VAL A 308 1.04 -26.36 2.31
CA VAL A 308 1.03 -25.05 1.65
C VAL A 308 2.42 -24.74 1.09
N ALA A 309 2.46 -23.84 0.10
CA ALA A 309 3.71 -23.29 -0.40
C ALA A 309 3.80 -21.82 0.02
N LEU A 310 4.87 -21.46 0.73
CA LEU A 310 5.11 -20.09 1.18
C LEU A 310 6.22 -19.46 0.36
N THR A 311 5.97 -18.28 -0.18
CA THR A 311 7.01 -17.39 -0.67
C THR A 311 7.74 -16.73 0.50
N ALA A 312 8.85 -16.03 0.24
CA ALA A 312 9.52 -15.24 1.26
C ALA A 312 8.52 -14.23 1.86
N ARG A 313 8.36 -14.25 3.20
CA ARG A 313 7.39 -13.42 3.93
C ARG A 313 5.92 -13.72 3.58
N GLY A 314 5.63 -14.85 2.94
CA GLY A 314 4.27 -15.36 2.81
C GLY A 314 3.72 -15.85 4.16
N VAL A 315 2.40 -15.80 4.32
CA VAL A 315 1.69 -16.19 5.55
C VAL A 315 0.55 -17.14 5.20
N SER A 316 0.41 -18.20 5.99
CA SER A 316 -0.75 -19.11 5.93
C SER A 316 -1.41 -19.22 7.30
N TYR A 317 -2.74 -19.38 7.30
CA TYR A 317 -3.57 -19.35 8.50
C TYR A 317 -4.28 -20.68 8.68
N PHE A 318 -4.08 -21.33 9.82
CA PHE A 318 -4.58 -22.68 10.10
C PHE A 318 -5.53 -22.69 11.30
N PRO A 319 -6.81 -22.33 11.14
CA PRO A 319 -7.77 -22.40 12.23
C PRO A 319 -8.08 -23.85 12.61
N PHE A 320 -8.18 -24.13 13.89
CA PHE A 320 -8.60 -25.44 14.40
C PHE A 320 -9.28 -25.28 15.76
N ALA A 321 -10.00 -26.31 16.19
CA ALA A 321 -10.70 -26.32 17.47
C ALA A 321 -10.22 -27.49 18.33
N VAL A 322 -10.05 -27.24 19.62
CA VAL A 322 -9.78 -28.27 20.63
C VAL A 322 -11.01 -28.35 21.53
N PRO A 323 -11.70 -29.50 21.62
CA PRO A 323 -12.83 -29.64 22.53
C PRO A 323 -12.45 -29.38 23.98
N VAL A 324 -13.43 -28.96 24.80
CA VAL A 324 -13.21 -28.69 26.22
C VAL A 324 -12.64 -29.94 26.91
N GLY A 325 -11.55 -29.76 27.67
CA GLY A 325 -10.89 -30.85 28.38
C GLY A 325 -10.06 -31.80 27.50
N GLN A 326 -9.88 -31.48 26.22
CA GLN A 326 -9.01 -32.21 25.31
C GLN A 326 -7.72 -31.43 25.05
N GLU A 327 -6.73 -32.13 24.50
CA GLU A 327 -5.49 -31.56 23.99
C GLU A 327 -5.38 -31.86 22.50
N ALA A 328 -4.64 -31.02 21.78
CA ALA A 328 -4.29 -31.26 20.39
C ALA A 328 -2.78 -31.17 20.21
N LEU A 329 -2.24 -32.11 19.43
CA LEU A 329 -0.86 -32.06 18.95
C LEU A 329 -0.85 -31.47 17.54
N ILE A 330 -0.10 -30.39 17.35
CA ILE A 330 0.18 -29.83 16.02
C ILE A 330 1.60 -30.24 15.64
N THR A 331 1.71 -31.01 14.57
CA THR A 331 3.01 -31.34 13.97
C THR A 331 3.21 -30.48 12.74
N VAL A 332 4.36 -29.80 12.66
CA VAL A 332 4.72 -28.96 11.52
C VAL A 332 6.07 -29.42 10.98
N GLY A 333 6.17 -29.57 9.66
CA GLY A 333 7.39 -30.01 8.99
C GLY A 333 7.43 -29.54 7.55
N ALA A 334 8.62 -29.61 6.95
CA ALA A 334 8.81 -29.41 5.52
C ALA A 334 8.54 -30.74 4.76
N PRO A 335 8.41 -30.71 3.41
CA PRO A 335 8.16 -31.90 2.61
C PRO A 335 9.12 -33.06 2.93
N ALA A 336 8.61 -34.29 2.79
CA ALA A 336 9.35 -35.53 3.06
C ALA A 336 9.92 -35.65 4.50
N GLY A 337 9.30 -34.99 5.48
CA GLY A 337 9.70 -35.06 6.89
C GLY A 337 10.94 -34.23 7.23
N ALA A 338 11.36 -33.33 6.33
CA ALA A 338 12.44 -32.40 6.61
C ALA A 338 12.06 -31.39 7.70
N ALA A 339 13.07 -30.84 8.38
CA ALA A 339 12.86 -29.75 9.32
C ALA A 339 12.39 -28.48 8.57
N LEU A 340 11.54 -27.69 9.22
CA LEU A 340 11.21 -26.37 8.71
C LEU A 340 12.46 -25.49 8.60
N PRO A 341 12.57 -24.63 7.57
CA PRO A 341 13.63 -23.61 7.52
C PRO A 341 13.63 -22.76 8.79
N SER A 342 14.82 -22.42 9.29
CA SER A 342 15.00 -21.63 10.52
C SER A 342 14.43 -20.22 10.44
N THR A 343 14.06 -19.75 9.25
CA THR A 343 13.41 -18.46 8.98
C THR A 343 11.89 -18.52 9.07
N VAL A 344 11.29 -19.73 9.06
CA VAL A 344 9.84 -19.88 9.28
C VAL A 344 9.52 -19.60 10.75
N ARG A 345 8.45 -18.83 10.98
CA ARG A 345 7.94 -18.50 12.31
C ARG A 345 6.54 -19.09 12.44
N LEU A 346 6.24 -19.63 13.63
CA LEU A 346 4.92 -20.13 13.99
C LEU A 346 4.35 -19.25 15.09
N THR A 347 3.15 -18.73 14.89
CA THR A 347 2.38 -18.02 15.91
C THR A 347 1.14 -18.84 16.23
N LEU A 348 1.00 -19.26 17.49
CA LEU A 348 -0.21 -19.90 17.98
C LEU A 348 -1.02 -18.87 18.78
N VAL A 349 -2.25 -18.59 18.35
CA VAL A 349 -3.16 -17.67 19.02
C VAL A 349 -4.40 -18.43 19.47
N ARG A 350 -4.78 -18.28 20.75
CA ARG A 350 -6.08 -18.73 21.25
C ARG A 350 -7.15 -17.74 20.79
N THR A 351 -8.18 -18.24 20.10
CA THR A 351 -9.22 -17.40 19.48
C THR A 351 -10.56 -17.43 20.19
N LYS A 352 -10.75 -18.31 21.18
CA LYS A 352 -11.99 -18.53 21.93
C LYS A 352 -11.71 -18.85 23.40
#